data_AF-A0A6P7F8N6-F1
#
_entry.id   AF-A0A6P7F8N6-F1
#
_cell.length_a   1.000
_cell.length_b   1.000
_cell.length_c   1.000
_cell.angle_alpha   90.00
_cell.angle_beta   90.00
_cell.angle_gamma   90.00
#
_symmetry.space_group_name_H-M   'P 1'
#
loop_
_entity.id
_entity.type
_entity.pdbx_description
1 polymer ?
#
loop_
_entity_poly.entity_id
_entity_poly.type
_entity_poly.pdbx_seq_one_letter_code
_entity_poly.pdbx_strand_id
1 'polypeptide(L)'
;MAVALNSEIWKNWEKTGKQEFIKACIPLLKDETKSPAFDKLGKPTDIIRNVSQLIDKGIRGILKTDQVVLTLRELVALHADIPSIILDILNLEDAATSQGDSDEARERSNFCAIVKDCEKFLSDKLVKERLEIDTLQEVGVLKNNTFYSKFIKVKTKL
;
A
#
# COMPACT_ATOMS: atom_id res chain seq x y z
N MET A 1 16.24 -19.26 4.83
CA MET A 1 15.65 -18.92 6.15
C MET A 1 15.23 -17.46 6.08
N ALA A 2 13.94 -17.20 6.20
CA ALA A 2 13.41 -15.85 6.23
C ALA A 2 13.87 -15.15 7.52
N VAL A 3 14.58 -14.03 7.39
CA VAL A 3 14.89 -13.18 8.54
C VAL A 3 13.62 -12.39 8.83
N ALA A 4 12.92 -12.77 9.90
CA ALA A 4 11.84 -11.95 10.42
C ALA A 4 12.41 -10.57 10.80
N LEU A 5 11.82 -9.50 10.28
CA LEU A 5 12.25 -8.14 10.59
C LEU A 5 12.20 -7.92 12.10
N ASN A 6 13.33 -7.57 12.71
CA ASN A 6 13.39 -7.20 14.12
C ASN A 6 12.56 -5.93 14.33
N SER A 7 11.69 -5.93 15.34
CA SER A 7 10.86 -4.76 15.72
C SER A 7 11.67 -3.48 15.99
N GLU A 8 12.96 -3.60 16.32
CA GLU A 8 13.86 -2.45 16.53
C GLU A 8 14.13 -1.64 15.25
N ILE A 9 13.95 -2.25 14.08
CA ILE A 9 14.19 -1.61 12.77
C ILE A 9 13.37 -0.32 12.61
N TRP A 10 12.14 -0.32 13.15
CA TRP A 10 11.20 0.79 13.06
C TRP A 10 11.61 1.96 13.95
N LYS A 11 12.27 1.67 15.09
CA LYS A 11 12.74 2.70 16.04
C LYS A 11 13.98 3.43 15.53
N ASN A 12 14.82 2.74 14.77
CA ASN A 12 16.06 3.27 14.20
C ASN A 12 15.96 3.52 12.69
N TRP A 13 14.76 3.78 12.18
CA TRP A 13 14.47 3.85 10.74
C TRP A 13 15.42 4.80 9.98
N GLU A 14 15.58 6.02 10.49
CA GLU A 14 16.42 7.06 9.86
C GLU A 14 17.93 6.76 9.95
N LYS A 15 18.38 5.94 10.92
CA LYS A 15 19.80 5.64 11.12
C LYS A 15 20.25 4.45 10.28
N THR A 16 19.61 3.30 10.49
CA THR A 16 19.99 2.04 9.83
C THR A 16 18.78 1.25 9.35
N GLY A 17 17.59 1.49 9.92
CA GLY A 17 16.43 0.64 9.71
C GLY A 17 15.97 0.58 8.25
N LYS A 18 15.94 1.70 7.53
CA LYS A 18 15.60 1.69 6.09
C LYS A 18 16.56 0.82 5.28
N GLN A 19 17.87 0.95 5.52
CA GLN A 19 18.88 0.18 4.78
C GLN A 19 18.79 -1.32 5.10
N GLU A 20 18.59 -1.67 6.36
CA GLU A 20 18.38 -3.06 6.79
C GLU A 20 17.11 -3.64 6.16
N PHE A 21 16.03 -2.87 6.09
CA PHE A 21 14.76 -3.28 5.51
C PHE A 21 14.91 -3.58 4.00
N ILE A 22 15.54 -2.66 3.25
CA ILE A 22 15.80 -2.87 1.83
C ILE A 22 16.70 -4.09 1.60
N LYS A 23 17.77 -4.25 2.41
CA LYS A 23 18.65 -5.43 2.35
C LYS A 23 17.90 -6.73 2.60
N ALA A 24 16.91 -6.74 3.50
CA ALA A 24 16.06 -7.91 3.76
C ALA A 24 15.08 -8.20 2.60
N CYS A 25 14.63 -7.17 1.87
CA CYS A 25 13.71 -7.34 0.74
C CYS A 25 14.42 -7.83 -0.53
N ILE A 26 15.63 -7.35 -0.82
CA ILE A 26 16.39 -7.71 -2.03
C ILE A 26 16.43 -9.23 -2.33
N PRO A 27 16.80 -10.13 -1.40
CA PRO A 27 16.85 -11.56 -1.69
C PRO A 27 15.46 -12.17 -1.97
N LEU A 28 14.39 -11.61 -1.42
CA LEU A 28 13.00 -12.05 -1.66
C LEU A 28 12.50 -11.67 -3.05
N LEU A 29 13.10 -10.64 -3.67
CA LEU A 29 12.78 -10.16 -5.01
C LEU A 29 13.59 -10.85 -6.10
N LYS A 30 14.61 -11.62 -5.74
CA LYS A 30 15.51 -12.32 -6.67
C LYS A 30 15.02 -13.73 -7.03
N ASP A 31 13.84 -14.15 -6.56
CA ASP A 31 13.35 -15.51 -6.81
C ASP A 31 13.08 -15.75 -8.30
N GLU A 32 13.38 -16.96 -8.76
CA GLU A 32 13.32 -17.36 -10.19
C GLU A 32 11.91 -17.73 -10.65
N THR A 33 10.93 -17.69 -9.76
CA THR A 33 9.51 -17.82 -10.09
C THR A 33 9.01 -16.54 -10.75
N LYS A 34 8.02 -16.65 -11.65
CA LYS A 34 7.48 -15.50 -12.40
C LYS A 34 7.02 -14.31 -11.54
N SER A 35 6.77 -14.52 -10.24
CA SER A 35 6.33 -13.50 -9.30
C SER A 35 6.94 -13.71 -7.91
N PRO A 36 7.35 -12.64 -7.20
CA PRO A 36 7.88 -12.71 -5.84
C PRO A 36 6.76 -12.83 -4.79
N ALA A 37 5.50 -12.76 -5.19
CA ALA A 37 4.36 -12.83 -4.28
C ALA A 37 4.18 -14.21 -3.62
N PHE A 38 4.51 -15.28 -4.35
CA PHE A 38 4.30 -16.65 -3.88
C PHE A 38 5.57 -17.49 -4.02
N ASP A 39 5.84 -18.32 -3.01
CA ASP A 39 6.91 -19.31 -3.08
C ASP A 39 6.53 -20.49 -4.00
N LYS A 40 7.47 -21.43 -4.17
CA LYS A 40 7.26 -22.64 -5.00
C LYS A 40 6.12 -23.55 -4.51
N LEU A 41 5.64 -23.36 -3.28
CA LEU A 41 4.52 -24.09 -2.68
C LEU A 41 3.21 -23.29 -2.73
N GLY A 42 3.20 -22.12 -3.37
CA GLY A 42 2.04 -21.23 -3.47
C GLY A 42 1.74 -20.45 -2.19
N LYS A 43 2.67 -20.37 -1.24
CA LYS A 43 2.49 -19.59 -0.01
C LYS A 43 2.94 -18.14 -0.22
N PRO A 44 2.24 -17.15 0.37
CA PRO A 44 2.70 -15.76 0.36
C PRO A 44 4.13 -15.65 0.90
N THR A 45 5.01 -14.99 0.16
CA THR A 45 6.38 -14.78 0.62
C THR A 45 6.44 -13.63 1.64
N ASP A 46 7.56 -13.53 2.34
CA ASP A 46 7.80 -12.44 3.29
C ASP A 46 7.84 -11.05 2.64
N ILE A 47 7.90 -10.94 1.29
CA ILE A 47 7.85 -9.61 0.65
C ILE A 47 6.52 -8.92 0.91
N ILE A 48 5.41 -9.67 0.81
CA ILE A 48 4.06 -9.15 1.04
C ILE A 48 3.97 -8.68 2.49
N ARG A 49 4.45 -9.52 3.42
CA ARG A 49 4.49 -9.21 4.85
C ARG A 49 5.36 -7.98 5.17
N ASN A 50 6.51 -7.83 4.52
CA ASN A 50 7.43 -6.73 4.77
C ASN A 50 6.86 -5.41 4.24
N VAL A 51 6.30 -5.41 3.03
CA VAL A 51 5.66 -4.23 2.44
C VAL A 51 4.41 -3.83 3.22
N SER A 52 3.59 -4.80 3.65
CA SER A 52 2.41 -4.55 4.49
C SER A 52 2.81 -3.92 5.83
N GLN A 53 3.84 -4.44 6.50
CA GLN A 53 4.33 -3.82 7.73
C GLN A 53 4.85 -2.38 7.50
N LEU A 54 5.59 -2.13 6.43
CA LEU A 54 6.08 -0.79 6.12
C LEU A 54 4.92 0.22 5.98
N ILE A 55 3.85 -0.18 5.27
CA ILE A 55 2.66 0.65 5.08
C ILE A 55 1.92 0.84 6.41
N ASP A 56 1.68 -0.23 7.17
CA ASP A 56 1.06 -0.18 8.51
C ASP A 56 1.80 0.78 9.46
N LYS A 57 3.14 0.74 9.48
CA LYS A 57 3.93 1.68 10.30
C LYS A 57 3.81 3.13 9.83
N GLY A 58 3.56 3.37 8.55
CA GLY A 58 3.21 4.70 8.02
C GLY A 58 1.83 5.15 8.47
N ILE A 59 0.82 4.29 8.32
CA ILE A 59 -0.58 4.56 8.67
C ILE A 59 -0.70 4.89 10.17
N ARG A 60 -0.08 4.07 11.04
CA ARG A 60 -0.04 4.28 12.49
C ARG A 60 0.81 5.47 12.94
N GLY A 61 1.48 6.16 12.02
CA GLY A 61 2.33 7.31 12.30
C GLY A 61 3.63 6.98 13.05
N ILE A 62 4.06 5.71 13.05
CA ILE A 62 5.36 5.28 13.61
C ILE A 62 6.49 5.75 12.69
N LEU A 63 6.26 5.68 11.37
CA LEU A 63 7.13 6.25 10.36
C LEU A 63 6.46 7.46 9.72
N LYS A 64 7.26 8.43 9.29
CA LYS A 64 6.76 9.54 8.48
C LYS A 64 6.33 9.01 7.10
N THR A 65 5.21 9.52 6.59
CA THR A 65 4.63 9.07 5.31
C THR A 65 5.59 9.26 4.14
N ASP A 66 6.38 10.33 4.11
CA ASP A 66 7.41 10.58 3.09
C ASP A 66 8.49 9.48 3.07
N GLN A 67 8.91 9.00 4.24
CA GLN A 67 9.91 7.93 4.35
C GLN A 67 9.37 6.59 3.86
N VAL A 68 8.10 6.30 4.15
CA VAL A 68 7.40 5.12 3.64
C VAL A 68 7.34 5.16 2.11
N VAL A 69 6.83 6.26 1.55
CA VAL A 69 6.70 6.48 0.10
C VAL A 69 8.06 6.38 -0.61
N LEU A 70 9.11 7.01 -0.06
CA LEU A 70 10.46 6.92 -0.62
C LEU A 70 10.96 5.48 -0.67
N THR A 71 10.70 4.71 0.38
CA THR A 71 11.11 3.30 0.45
C THR A 71 10.31 2.43 -0.50
N LEU A 72 9.00 2.65 -0.62
CA LEU A 72 8.15 1.96 -1.61
C LEU A 72 8.61 2.23 -3.05
N ARG A 73 8.98 3.48 -3.36
CA ARG A 73 9.56 3.86 -4.66
C ARG A 73 10.85 3.10 -4.95
N GLU A 74 11.73 2.94 -3.96
CA GLU A 74 12.94 2.14 -4.10
C GLU A 74 12.61 0.67 -4.40
N LEU A 75 11.64 0.07 -3.71
CA LEU A 75 11.23 -1.32 -3.96
C LEU A 75 10.63 -1.51 -5.36
N VAL A 76 9.83 -0.54 -5.84
CA VAL A 76 9.27 -0.57 -7.21
C VAL A 76 10.37 -0.64 -8.26
N ALA A 77 11.51 0.01 -8.03
CA ALA A 77 12.65 -0.04 -8.95
C ALA A 77 13.38 -1.40 -8.94
N LEU A 78 13.13 -2.27 -7.95
CA LEU A 78 13.81 -3.57 -7.83
C LEU A 78 13.09 -4.70 -8.57
N HIS A 79 11.77 -4.65 -8.73
CA HIS A 79 11.01 -5.73 -9.38
C HIS A 79 9.67 -5.25 -9.98
N ALA A 80 9.33 -5.74 -11.18
CA ALA A 80 8.16 -5.28 -11.95
C ALA A 80 6.79 -5.58 -11.31
N ASP A 81 6.70 -6.63 -10.49
CA ASP A 81 5.47 -7.00 -9.77
C ASP A 81 5.22 -6.19 -8.49
N ILE A 82 6.23 -5.47 -7.98
CA ILE A 82 6.10 -4.73 -6.72
C ILE A 82 5.00 -3.65 -6.75
N PRO A 83 4.83 -2.88 -7.83
CA PRO A 83 3.67 -1.99 -7.97
C PRO A 83 2.33 -2.68 -7.71
N SER A 84 2.13 -3.90 -8.24
CA SER A 84 0.88 -4.65 -8.06
C SER A 84 0.71 -5.10 -6.61
N ILE A 85 1.78 -5.61 -5.99
CA ILE A 85 1.77 -6.03 -4.57
C ILE A 85 1.45 -4.84 -3.66
N ILE A 86 2.06 -3.68 -3.90
CA ILE A 86 1.80 -2.46 -3.13
C ILE A 86 0.32 -2.09 -3.24
N LEU A 87 -0.24 -2.10 -4.46
CA LEU A 87 -1.64 -1.73 -4.66
C LEU A 87 -2.62 -2.72 -4.03
N ASP A 88 -2.33 -4.01 -4.06
CA ASP A 88 -3.16 -5.02 -3.40
C ASP A 88 -3.18 -4.80 -1.87
N ILE A 89 -2.04 -4.41 -1.29
CA ILE A 89 -1.95 -4.05 0.13
C ILE A 89 -2.67 -2.73 0.40
N LEU A 90 -2.48 -1.69 -0.43
CA LEU A 90 -3.16 -0.41 -0.28
C LEU A 90 -4.68 -0.57 -0.35
N ASN A 91 -5.21 -1.47 -1.18
CA ASN A 91 -6.64 -1.78 -1.23
C ASN A 91 -7.15 -2.39 0.09
N LEU A 92 -6.38 -3.29 0.70
CA LEU A 92 -6.72 -3.86 2.01
C LEU A 92 -6.75 -2.77 3.10
N GLU A 93 -5.73 -1.90 3.11
CA GLU A 93 -5.64 -0.78 4.07
C GLU A 93 -6.68 0.31 3.80
N ASP A 94 -7.12 0.48 2.55
CA ASP A 94 -8.23 1.37 2.18
C ASP A 94 -9.49 0.94 2.92
N ALA A 95 -9.89 -0.33 2.72
CA ALA A 95 -11.05 -0.91 3.38
C ALA A 95 -10.94 -0.86 4.91
N ALA A 96 -9.74 -1.07 5.46
CA ALA A 96 -9.52 -1.03 6.91
C ALA A 96 -9.66 0.40 7.48
N THR A 97 -9.08 1.40 6.82
CA THR A 97 -9.07 2.79 7.31
C THR A 97 -10.36 3.55 7.00
N SER A 98 -11.16 3.09 6.04
CA SER A 98 -12.46 3.68 5.70
C SER A 98 -13.58 3.41 6.73
N GLN A 99 -13.41 2.45 7.64
CA GLN A 99 -14.46 2.05 8.60
C GLN A 99 -14.36 2.76 9.97
N GLY A 100 -13.46 3.73 10.10
CA GLY A 100 -12.99 4.19 11.40
C GLY A 100 -13.64 5.40 12.03
N ASP A 101 -13.68 5.41 13.37
CA ASP A 101 -14.11 6.54 14.21
C ASP A 101 -12.96 7.56 14.45
N SER A 102 -13.14 8.54 15.34
CA SER A 102 -12.29 9.75 15.43
C SER A 102 -10.78 9.57 15.63
N ASP A 103 -10.30 8.52 16.32
CA ASP A 103 -8.85 8.25 16.43
C ASP A 103 -8.28 7.63 15.15
N GLU A 104 -9.13 6.95 14.38
CA GLU A 104 -8.82 6.37 13.07
C GLU A 104 -8.80 7.43 11.96
N ALA A 105 -9.34 8.63 12.22
CA ALA A 105 -9.24 9.76 11.29
C ALA A 105 -7.78 10.17 10.99
N ARG A 106 -6.87 10.02 11.96
CA ARG A 106 -5.44 10.26 11.73
C ARG A 106 -4.82 9.16 10.87
N GLU A 107 -5.17 7.90 11.13
CA GLU A 107 -4.70 6.76 10.34
C GLU A 107 -5.18 6.87 8.90
N ARG A 108 -6.45 7.23 8.69
CA ARG A 108 -7.02 7.55 7.39
C ARG A 108 -6.29 8.69 6.69
N SER A 109 -6.03 9.80 7.39
CA SER A 109 -5.28 10.91 6.83
C SER A 109 -3.85 10.50 6.40
N ASN A 110 -3.18 9.65 7.18
CA ASN A 110 -1.85 9.15 6.83
C ASN A 110 -1.93 8.21 5.61
N PHE A 111 -2.91 7.32 5.57
CA PHE A 111 -3.17 6.44 4.44
C PHE A 111 -3.38 7.24 3.15
N CYS A 112 -4.29 8.22 3.16
CA CYS A 112 -4.55 9.10 2.01
C CYS A 112 -3.29 9.85 1.56
N ALA A 113 -2.45 10.31 2.49
CA ALA A 113 -1.18 10.94 2.16
C ALA A 113 -0.21 9.96 1.46
N ILE A 114 -0.11 8.72 1.94
CA ILE A 114 0.71 7.67 1.32
C ILE A 114 0.21 7.37 -0.09
N VAL A 115 -1.10 7.12 -0.27
CA VAL A 115 -1.72 6.82 -1.57
C VAL A 115 -1.45 7.93 -2.57
N LYS A 116 -1.69 9.18 -2.18
CA LYS A 116 -1.49 10.37 -3.03
C LYS A 116 -0.06 10.49 -3.56
N ASP A 117 0.93 10.20 -2.72
CA ASP A 117 2.32 10.25 -3.15
C ASP A 117 2.77 9.00 -3.91
N CYS A 118 2.15 7.84 -3.63
CA CYS A 118 2.37 6.60 -4.37
C CYS A 118 1.86 6.68 -5.82
N GLU A 119 0.75 7.38 -6.07
CA GLU A 119 0.23 7.64 -7.42
C GLU A 119 1.29 8.20 -8.37
N LYS A 120 2.26 8.98 -7.86
CA LYS A 120 3.33 9.59 -8.66
C LYS A 120 4.30 8.59 -9.30
N PHE A 121 4.31 7.34 -8.87
CA PHE A 121 5.18 6.30 -9.42
C PHE A 121 4.48 4.95 -9.63
N LEU A 122 3.23 4.81 -9.20
CA LEU A 122 2.36 3.69 -9.56
C LEU A 122 1.56 4.04 -10.82
N SER A 123 0.99 3.05 -11.48
CA SER A 123 0.16 3.29 -12.67
C SER A 123 -1.19 3.89 -12.28
N ASP A 124 -1.52 5.06 -12.83
CA ASP A 124 -2.83 5.73 -12.66
C ASP A 124 -4.01 4.79 -12.93
N LYS A 125 -3.90 3.97 -13.99
CA LYS A 125 -4.91 2.96 -14.32
C LYS A 125 -5.09 1.94 -13.19
N LEU A 126 -3.99 1.39 -12.67
CA LEU A 126 -4.05 0.35 -11.64
C LEU A 126 -4.53 0.90 -10.29
N VAL A 127 -4.20 2.15 -9.97
CA VAL A 127 -4.70 2.84 -8.77
C VAL A 127 -6.23 2.96 -8.83
N LYS A 128 -6.77 3.42 -9.97
CA LYS A 128 -8.21 3.58 -10.19
C LYS A 128 -8.99 2.26 -10.21
N GLU A 129 -8.34 1.17 -10.62
CA GLU A 129 -8.97 -0.16 -10.67
C GLU A 129 -9.03 -0.85 -9.29
N ARG A 130 -8.24 -0.42 -8.31
CA ARG A 130 -8.08 -1.11 -7.02
C ARG A 130 -8.58 -0.36 -5.80
N LEU A 131 -8.59 0.98 -5.80
CA LEU A 131 -9.02 1.77 -4.65
C LEU A 131 -10.49 2.19 -4.76
N GLU A 132 -11.11 2.47 -3.61
CA GLU A 132 -12.50 2.91 -3.57
C GLU A 132 -12.67 4.31 -4.18
N ILE A 133 -13.85 4.57 -4.77
CA ILE A 133 -14.14 5.85 -5.44
C ILE A 133 -13.98 7.03 -4.47
N ASP A 134 -14.43 6.86 -3.22
CA ASP A 134 -14.38 7.89 -2.20
C ASP A 134 -12.92 8.23 -1.85
N THR A 135 -12.06 7.22 -1.73
CA THR A 135 -10.61 7.37 -1.55
C THR A 135 -9.97 8.11 -2.71
N LEU A 136 -10.28 7.70 -3.94
CA LEU A 136 -9.77 8.33 -5.16
C LEU A 136 -10.18 9.82 -5.25
N GLN A 137 -11.36 10.19 -4.73
CA GLN A 137 -11.79 11.58 -4.63
C GLN A 137 -11.02 12.32 -3.53
N GLU A 138 -10.87 11.72 -2.35
CA GLU A 138 -10.17 12.29 -1.20
C GLU A 138 -8.70 12.63 -1.52
N VAL A 139 -8.01 11.73 -2.23
CA VAL A 139 -6.61 11.95 -2.65
C VAL A 139 -6.47 12.83 -3.90
N GLY A 140 -7.58 13.14 -4.58
CA GLY A 140 -7.64 14.04 -5.73
C GLY A 140 -7.37 13.39 -7.10
N VAL A 141 -7.32 12.06 -7.17
CA VAL A 141 -7.19 11.28 -8.42
C VAL A 141 -8.46 11.43 -9.27
N LEU A 142 -9.63 11.36 -8.63
CA LEU A 142 -10.92 11.59 -9.28
C LEU A 142 -11.46 12.97 -8.91
N LYS A 143 -11.65 13.83 -9.92
CA LYS A 143 -12.14 15.20 -9.73
C LYS A 143 -13.66 15.37 -9.85
N ASN A 144 -14.39 14.32 -10.24
CA ASN A 144 -15.83 14.40 -10.52
C ASN A 144 -16.67 13.81 -9.38
N ASN A 145 -17.47 14.66 -8.71
CA ASN A 145 -18.54 14.25 -7.78
C ASN A 145 -19.79 13.71 -8.48
N THR A 146 -19.80 13.63 -9.82
CA THR A 146 -20.99 13.31 -10.62
C THR A 146 -21.33 11.82 -10.67
N PHE A 147 -20.52 10.94 -10.05
CA PHE A 147 -20.76 9.50 -10.10
C PHE A 147 -22.03 9.10 -9.31
N TYR A 148 -22.27 9.76 -8.17
CA TYR A 148 -23.44 9.49 -7.30
C TYR A 148 -24.72 10.24 -7.71
N SER A 149 -24.68 11.17 -8.67
CA SER A 149 -25.86 11.99 -9.04
C SER A 149 -26.79 11.33 -10.07
N LYS A 150 -26.44 10.15 -10.59
CA LYS A 150 -27.34 9.36 -11.44
C LYS A 150 -28.10 8.35 -10.59
N PHE A 151 -29.22 8.77 -10.02
CA PHE A 151 -30.20 7.84 -9.43
C PHE A 151 -30.57 6.77 -10.45
N ILE A 152 -30.24 5.51 -10.17
CA ILE A 152 -30.81 4.37 -10.89
C ILE A 152 -32.23 4.19 -10.35
N LYS A 153 -33.24 4.71 -11.06
CA LYS A 153 -34.64 4.37 -10.81
C LYS A 153 -34.85 2.90 -11.17
N VAL A 154 -34.69 2.00 -10.20
CA VAL A 154 -35.13 0.61 -10.35
C VAL A 154 -36.66 0.62 -10.36
N LYS A 155 -37.25 0.45 -11.55
CA LYS A 155 -38.69 0.16 -11.67
C LYS A 155 -38.89 -1.33 -11.41
N THR A 156 -39.16 -1.72 -10.17
CA THR A 156 -39.76 -3.03 -9.90
C THR A 156 -41.22 -3.00 -10.34
N LYS A 157 -41.59 -3.86 -11.31
CA LYS A 157 -42.99 -4.18 -11.56
C LYS A 157 -43.45 -5.13 -10.45
N LEU A 158 -44.46 -4.71 -9.69
CA LEU A 158 -45.31 -5.60 -8.88
C LEU A 158 -46.40 -6.20 -9.77
#